data_AF-A0A2A2RSM4-F1
#
_entry.id   AF-A0A2A2RSM4-F1
#
_cell.length_a   1.000
_cell.length_b   1.000
_cell.length_c   1.000
_cell.angle_alpha   90.00
_cell.angle_beta   90.00
_cell.angle_gamma   90.00
#
_symmetry.space_group_name_H-M   'P 1'
#
loop_
_entity.id
_entity.type
_entity.pdbx_description
1 polymer ?
#
loop_
_entity_poly.entity_id
_entity_poly.type
_entity_poly.pdbx_seq_one_letter_code
_entity_poly.pdbx_strand_id
1 'polypeptide(L)'
;MSLSWAWLFLLLATFPWLLGVDLLSDAMAASGVCLFVSGAAIIAPCRRLRRWQAVLFSACVGFLFESLRPIPDGSLALLLVFVAIYLTSHRDEIRDMPKMFGAAVVVNALGCSAWFIAAGLAHTADVPLLSLHFLGQWLLHLLLATILAVLLLVPLTLVQNFAMDRVGVPQPDEAV
;
A
#
# COMPACT_ATOMS: atom_id res chain seq x y z
N MET A 1 11.22 3.72 25.06
CA MET A 1 11.96 3.35 23.83
C MET A 1 12.09 4.60 22.97
N SER A 2 13.21 4.81 22.26
CA SER A 2 13.30 5.98 21.39
C SER A 2 12.26 5.86 20.27
N LEU A 3 11.41 6.89 20.11
CA LEU A 3 10.41 6.98 19.03
C LEU A 3 10.99 6.78 17.63
N SER A 4 12.32 6.78 17.48
CA SER A 4 13.05 6.58 16.22
C SER A 4 12.68 5.29 15.49
N TRP A 5 12.42 4.19 16.20
CA TRP A 5 12.21 2.87 15.60
C TRP A 5 10.74 2.49 15.36
N ALA A 6 9.80 3.41 15.59
CA ALA A 6 8.36 3.13 15.45
C ALA A 6 7.98 2.58 14.06
N TRP A 7 8.61 3.09 12.99
CA TRP A 7 8.40 2.61 11.63
C TRP A 7 8.81 1.14 11.42
N LEU A 8 9.85 0.67 12.12
CA LEU A 8 10.33 -0.71 12.01
C LEU A 8 9.35 -1.69 12.68
N PHE A 9 8.83 -1.33 13.86
CA PHE A 9 7.80 -2.13 14.53
C PHE A 9 6.52 -2.22 13.69
N LEU A 10 6.12 -1.11 13.05
CA LEU A 10 5.02 -1.10 12.11
C LEU A 10 5.29 -1.96 10.88
N LEU A 11 6.52 -1.94 10.36
CA LEU A 11 6.92 -2.79 9.23
C LEU A 11 6.73 -4.26 9.58
N LEU A 12 7.20 -4.67 10.76
CA LEU A 12 7.02 -6.03 11.28
C LEU A 12 5.54 -6.38 11.49
N ALA A 13 4.72 -5.45 11.99
CA ALA A 13 3.30 -5.66 12.19
C ALA A 13 2.51 -5.77 10.86
N THR A 14 3.00 -5.10 9.81
CA THR A 14 2.38 -5.07 8.47
C THR A 14 2.83 -6.25 7.61
N PHE A 15 4.03 -6.78 7.85
CA PHE A 15 4.64 -7.85 7.04
C PHE A 15 3.77 -9.11 6.86
N PRO A 16 3.11 -9.68 7.88
CA PRO A 16 2.23 -10.84 7.69
C PRO A 16 1.07 -10.60 6.73
N TRP A 17 0.57 -9.36 6.67
CA TRP A 17 -0.50 -8.98 5.76
C TRP A 17 -0.02 -8.90 4.31
N LEU A 18 1.20 -8.37 4.11
CA LEU A 18 1.83 -8.34 2.79
C LEU A 18 2.09 -9.77 2.28
N LEU A 19 2.57 -10.66 3.15
CA LEU A 19 2.71 -12.08 2.83
C LEU A 19 1.37 -12.76 2.51
N GLY A 20 0.32 -12.46 3.28
CA GLY A 20 -1.01 -13.00 3.02
C GLY A 20 -1.58 -12.56 1.66
N VAL A 21 -1.37 -11.30 1.28
CA VAL A 21 -1.76 -10.77 -0.03
C VAL A 21 -0.95 -11.43 -1.15
N ASP A 22 0.34 -11.66 -0.92
CA ASP A 22 1.22 -12.33 -1.88
C ASP A 22 0.79 -13.78 -2.12
N LEU A 23 0.53 -14.54 -1.06
CA LEU A 23 0.01 -15.90 -1.13
C LEU A 23 -1.35 -15.96 -1.84
N LEU A 24 -2.24 -14.99 -1.57
CA LEU A 24 -3.54 -14.91 -2.23
C LEU A 24 -3.37 -14.59 -3.72
N SER A 25 -2.45 -13.70 -4.05
CA SER A 25 -2.11 -13.36 -5.44
C SER A 25 -1.54 -14.57 -6.19
N ASP A 26 -0.71 -15.39 -5.54
CA ASP A 26 -0.19 -16.63 -6.14
C ASP A 26 -1.29 -17.68 -6.35
N ALA A 27 -2.20 -17.82 -5.38
CA ALA A 27 -3.38 -18.68 -5.55
C ALA A 27 -4.28 -18.22 -6.72
N MET A 28 -4.30 -16.92 -7.00
CA MET A 28 -5.04 -16.31 -8.12
C MET A 28 -4.21 -16.16 -9.41
N ALA A 29 -2.93 -16.53 -9.41
CA ALA A 29 -2.09 -16.42 -10.60
C ALA A 29 -2.62 -17.28 -11.75
N ALA A 30 -3.22 -18.44 -11.45
CA ALA A 30 -3.83 -19.31 -12.44
C ALA A 30 -5.02 -18.68 -13.18
N SER A 31 -5.69 -17.68 -12.58
CA SER A 31 -6.75 -16.90 -13.24
C SER A 31 -6.22 -15.65 -13.94
N GLY A 32 -4.90 -15.44 -13.94
CA GLY A 32 -4.24 -14.27 -14.53
C GLY A 32 -4.46 -12.99 -13.75
N VAL A 33 -4.83 -13.07 -12.47
CA VAL A 33 -5.12 -11.90 -11.62
C VAL A 33 -4.05 -11.73 -10.55
N CYS A 34 -3.31 -10.61 -10.61
CA CYS A 34 -2.37 -10.18 -9.57
C CYS A 34 -3.05 -9.22 -8.57
N LEU A 35 -2.74 -9.39 -7.29
CA LEU A 35 -3.28 -8.55 -6.21
C LEU A 35 -2.24 -7.60 -5.63
N PHE A 36 -2.67 -6.37 -5.30
CA PHE A 36 -1.80 -5.35 -4.75
C PHE A 36 -2.50 -4.52 -3.67
N VAL A 37 -1.98 -4.55 -2.44
CA VAL A 37 -2.60 -3.91 -1.26
C VAL A 37 -1.58 -3.15 -0.40
N SER A 38 -0.56 -2.55 -1.01
CA SER A 38 0.42 -1.77 -0.25
C SER A 38 -0.09 -0.35 0.10
N GLY A 39 -0.98 0.20 -0.73
CA GLY A 39 -1.54 1.53 -0.55
C GLY A 39 -2.37 1.64 0.73
N ALA A 40 -3.20 0.64 1.00
CA ALA A 40 -3.98 0.57 2.24
C ALA A 40 -3.08 0.46 3.48
N ALA A 41 -1.95 -0.25 3.36
CA ALA A 41 -1.04 -0.49 4.47
C ALA A 41 -0.27 0.77 4.93
N ILE A 42 -0.13 1.79 4.08
CA ILE A 42 0.63 3.01 4.42
C ILE A 42 -0.24 4.15 4.97
N ILE A 43 -1.57 4.08 4.81
CA ILE A 43 -2.51 5.15 5.18
C ILE A 43 -2.53 5.41 6.70
N ALA A 44 -2.72 4.37 7.51
CA ALA A 44 -2.75 4.51 8.97
C ALA A 44 -1.40 5.01 9.54
N PRO A 45 -0.25 4.44 9.12
CA PRO A 45 1.07 4.91 9.53
C PRO A 45 1.32 6.38 9.20
N CYS A 46 0.89 6.87 8.03
CA CYS A 46 1.09 8.26 7.62
C CYS A 46 0.42 9.29 8.54
N ARG A 47 -0.56 8.88 9.36
CA ARG A 47 -1.23 9.76 10.33
C ARG A 47 -0.45 9.96 11.63
N ARG A 48 0.34 8.95 12.03
CA ARG A 48 0.95 8.88 13.37
C ARG A 48 2.47 8.93 13.36
N LEU A 49 3.10 8.46 12.27
CA LEU A 49 4.55 8.52 12.11
C LEU A 49 5.02 9.93 11.74
N ARG A 50 6.28 10.24 12.08
CA ARG A 50 6.97 11.43 11.55
C ARG A 50 7.11 11.28 10.02
N ARG A 51 7.19 12.40 9.29
CA ARG A 51 7.32 12.40 7.82
C ARG A 51 8.42 11.46 7.31
N TRP A 52 9.63 11.55 7.88
CA TRP A 52 10.74 10.68 7.48
C TRP A 52 10.49 9.19 7.81
N GLN A 53 9.78 8.89 8.89
CA GLN A 53 9.43 7.52 9.29
C GLN A 53 8.39 6.91 8.37
N ALA A 54 7.37 7.70 7.99
CA ALA A 54 6.36 7.30 7.02
C ALA A 54 6.99 7.05 5.64
N VAL A 55 7.91 7.91 5.22
CA VAL A 55 8.68 7.74 3.97
C VAL A 55 9.51 6.45 4.01
N LEU A 56 10.31 6.23 5.05
CA LEU A 56 11.09 4.98 5.18
C LEU A 56 10.20 3.74 5.20
N PHE A 57 9.12 3.77 5.99
CA PHE A 57 8.14 2.70 6.04
C PHE A 57 7.56 2.39 4.66
N SER A 58 7.11 3.42 3.93
CA SER A 58 6.51 3.26 2.60
C SER A 58 7.50 2.72 1.56
N ALA A 59 8.75 3.16 1.61
CA ALA A 59 9.82 2.64 0.76
C ALA A 59 10.05 1.15 1.05
N CYS A 60 10.17 0.77 2.32
CA CYS A 60 10.36 -0.63 2.71
C CYS A 60 9.16 -1.51 2.31
N VAL A 61 7.93 -1.03 2.47
CA VAL A 61 6.73 -1.76 2.01
C VAL A 61 6.77 -1.97 0.50
N GLY A 62 7.18 -0.96 -0.27
CA GLY A 62 7.37 -1.09 -1.72
C GLY A 62 8.44 -2.11 -2.09
N PHE A 63 9.63 -2.00 -1.50
CA PHE A 63 10.73 -2.94 -1.75
C PHE A 63 10.40 -4.37 -1.33
N LEU A 64 9.70 -4.57 -0.20
CA LEU A 64 9.26 -5.90 0.22
C LEU A 64 8.33 -6.51 -0.82
N PHE A 65 7.39 -5.72 -1.35
CA PHE A 65 6.49 -6.19 -2.39
C PHE A 65 7.21 -6.47 -3.72
N GLU A 66 8.13 -5.59 -4.12
CA GLU A 66 8.99 -5.80 -5.28
C GLU A 66 9.85 -7.06 -5.13
N SER A 67 10.43 -7.32 -3.96
CA SER A 67 11.30 -8.50 -3.77
C SER A 67 10.57 -9.84 -3.95
N LEU A 68 9.23 -9.83 -3.87
CA LEU A 68 8.37 -10.99 -4.06
C LEU A 68 7.88 -11.15 -5.51
N ARG A 69 8.14 -10.17 -6.39
CA ARG A 69 7.56 -10.10 -7.73
C ARG A 69 8.60 -9.66 -8.78
N PRO A 70 8.47 -10.07 -10.06
CA PRO A 70 9.39 -9.63 -11.11
C PRO A 70 9.06 -8.19 -11.56
N ILE A 71 9.34 -7.21 -10.69
CA ILE A 71 9.07 -5.79 -10.87
C ILE A 71 10.39 -5.05 -11.14
N PRO A 72 10.42 -3.98 -11.96
CA PRO A 72 11.59 -3.10 -12.00
C PRO A 72 11.91 -2.52 -10.62
N ASP A 73 13.12 -2.82 -10.13
CA ASP A 73 13.57 -2.47 -8.78
C ASP A 73 13.38 -0.97 -8.46
N GLY A 74 12.80 -0.70 -7.30
CA GLY A 74 12.61 0.63 -6.72
C GLY A 74 11.47 1.47 -7.29
N SER A 75 10.80 1.02 -8.36
CA SER A 75 9.71 1.79 -8.99
C SER A 75 8.49 1.99 -8.08
N LEU A 76 8.06 0.92 -7.42
CA LEU A 76 6.96 0.93 -6.49
C LEU A 76 7.37 1.56 -5.16
N ALA A 77 8.59 1.31 -4.69
CA ALA A 77 9.12 1.96 -3.50
C ALA A 77 9.09 3.50 -3.64
N LEU A 78 9.55 4.02 -4.79
CA LEU A 78 9.48 5.46 -5.08
C LEU A 78 8.04 5.96 -5.13
N LEU A 79 7.13 5.23 -5.80
CA LEU A 79 5.72 5.59 -5.88
C LEU A 79 5.08 5.73 -4.48
N LEU A 80 5.30 4.74 -3.61
CA LEU A 80 4.76 4.75 -2.25
C LEU A 80 5.40 5.84 -1.38
N VAL A 81 6.66 6.19 -1.62
CA VAL A 81 7.29 7.36 -0.98
C VAL A 81 6.59 8.65 -1.36
N PHE A 82 6.31 8.87 -2.65
CA PHE A 82 5.55 10.06 -3.09
C PHE A 82 4.17 10.11 -2.45
N VAL A 83 3.48 8.96 -2.40
CA VAL A 83 2.18 8.85 -1.75
C VAL A 83 2.29 9.14 -0.24
N ALA A 84 3.30 8.61 0.45
CA ALA A 84 3.50 8.86 1.87
C ALA A 84 3.78 10.35 2.16
N ILE A 85 4.56 11.02 1.30
CA ILE A 85 4.77 12.47 1.40
C ILE A 85 3.44 13.21 1.24
N TYR A 86 2.64 12.85 0.24
CA TYR A 86 1.33 13.46 0.01
C TYR A 86 0.36 13.23 1.18
N LEU A 87 0.27 12.01 1.70
CA LEU A 87 -0.61 11.67 2.81
C LEU A 87 -0.17 12.35 4.11
N THR A 88 1.14 12.46 4.35
CA THR A 88 1.67 13.14 5.54
C THR A 88 1.52 14.66 5.45
N SER A 89 1.47 15.25 4.25
CA SER A 89 1.17 16.68 4.06
C SER A 89 -0.31 17.00 4.22
N HIS A 90 -1.20 16.06 3.91
CA HIS A 90 -2.66 16.18 4.05
C HIS A 90 -3.21 15.37 5.22
N ARG A 91 -2.38 15.13 6.25
CA ARG A 91 -2.71 14.24 7.38
C ARG A 91 -4.01 14.62 8.10
N ASP A 92 -4.33 15.91 8.13
CA ASP A 92 -5.49 16.44 8.84
C ASP A 92 -6.79 16.11 8.10
N GLU A 93 -6.73 15.95 6.77
CA GLU A 93 -7.87 15.57 5.93
C GLU A 93 -8.23 14.09 6.08
N ILE A 94 -7.24 13.23 6.34
CA ILE A 94 -7.42 11.77 6.49
C ILE A 94 -7.62 11.34 7.96
N ARG A 95 -7.92 12.28 8.86
CA ARG A 95 -8.12 12.01 10.29
C ARG A 95 -9.41 11.21 10.54
N ASP A 96 -10.47 11.50 9.78
CA ASP A 96 -11.75 10.84 9.91
C ASP A 96 -11.74 9.48 9.22
N MET A 97 -12.34 8.46 9.85
CA MET A 97 -12.39 7.09 9.31
C MET A 97 -12.98 7.05 7.88
N PRO A 98 -14.08 7.75 7.54
CA PRO A 98 -14.63 7.74 6.18
C PRO A 98 -13.67 8.32 5.13
N LYS A 99 -12.98 9.41 5.46
CA LYS A 99 -12.00 10.04 4.56
C LYS A 99 -10.76 9.17 4.41
N MET A 100 -10.36 8.47 5.47
CA MET A 100 -9.29 7.47 5.45
C MET A 100 -9.62 6.31 4.49
N PHE A 101 -10.85 5.80 4.49
CA PHE A 101 -11.29 4.80 3.51
C PHE A 101 -11.22 5.33 2.08
N GLY A 102 -11.71 6.55 1.85
CA GLY A 102 -11.64 7.18 0.53
C GLY A 102 -10.18 7.33 0.05
N ALA A 103 -9.31 7.84 0.91
CA ALA A 103 -7.89 7.98 0.60
C ALA A 103 -7.22 6.62 0.34
N ALA A 104 -7.54 5.59 1.13
CA ALA A 104 -7.01 4.25 0.94
C ALA A 104 -7.42 3.64 -0.40
N VAL A 105 -8.70 3.78 -0.79
CA VAL A 105 -9.20 3.33 -2.09
C VAL A 105 -8.47 4.04 -3.23
N VAL A 106 -8.38 5.38 -3.17
CA VAL A 106 -7.73 6.16 -4.23
C VAL A 106 -6.26 5.82 -4.35
N VAL A 107 -5.52 5.81 -3.23
CA VAL A 107 -4.10 5.49 -3.20
C VAL A 107 -3.84 4.08 -3.71
N ASN A 108 -4.65 3.10 -3.27
CA ASN A 108 -4.47 1.73 -3.71
C ASN A 108 -4.80 1.57 -5.20
N ALA A 109 -5.88 2.17 -5.69
CA ALA A 109 -6.23 2.14 -7.10
C ALA A 109 -5.16 2.79 -8.00
N LEU A 110 -4.59 3.93 -7.58
CA LEU A 110 -3.50 4.60 -8.29
C LEU A 110 -2.23 3.74 -8.28
N GLY A 111 -1.87 3.17 -7.13
CA GLY A 111 -0.74 2.25 -7.00
C GLY A 111 -0.87 1.02 -7.90
N CYS A 112 -2.04 0.37 -7.87
CA CYS A 112 -2.37 -0.77 -8.72
C CYS A 112 -2.34 -0.40 -10.21
N SER A 113 -2.88 0.77 -10.57
CA SER A 113 -2.94 1.22 -11.96
C SER A 113 -1.54 1.47 -12.51
N ALA A 114 -0.72 2.21 -11.75
CA ALA A 114 0.66 2.49 -12.13
C ALA A 114 1.45 1.19 -12.30
N TRP A 115 1.26 0.24 -11.37
CA TRP A 115 1.88 -1.08 -11.45
C TRP A 115 1.44 -1.87 -12.67
N PHE A 116 0.14 -2.04 -12.89
CA PHE A 116 -0.40 -2.82 -14.00
C PHE A 116 0.03 -2.24 -15.36
N ILE A 117 0.03 -0.90 -15.48
CA ILE A 117 0.51 -0.22 -16.69
C ILE A 117 2.01 -0.43 -16.88
N ALA A 118 2.82 -0.31 -15.82
CA ALA A 118 4.26 -0.55 -15.91
C ALA A 118 4.60 -1.99 -16.29
N ALA A 119 3.92 -2.97 -15.71
CA ALA A 119 4.04 -4.38 -16.07
C ALA A 119 3.60 -4.64 -17.52
N GLY A 120 2.48 -4.04 -17.94
CA GLY A 120 2.00 -4.11 -19.33
C GLY A 120 2.98 -3.49 -20.32
N LEU A 121 3.58 -2.35 -19.97
CA LEU A 121 4.62 -1.69 -20.77
C LEU A 121 5.90 -2.52 -20.89
N ALA A 122 6.26 -3.29 -19.85
CA ALA A 122 7.38 -4.21 -19.92
C ALA A 122 7.11 -5.43 -20.83
N HIS A 123 5.84 -5.72 -21.17
CA HIS A 123 5.42 -6.84 -22.02
C HIS A 123 4.88 -6.38 -23.40
N THR A 124 5.15 -5.13 -23.80
CA THR A 124 4.68 -4.52 -25.06
C THR A 124 5.14 -5.20 -26.34
N ALA A 125 6.04 -6.19 -26.26
CA ALA A 125 6.44 -6.96 -27.43
C ALA A 125 5.27 -7.76 -28.04
N ASP A 126 4.27 -8.15 -27.25
CA ASP A 126 3.27 -9.14 -27.68
C ASP A 126 1.79 -8.69 -27.62
N VAL A 127 1.45 -7.60 -26.92
CA VAL A 127 0.03 -7.19 -26.75
C VAL A 127 -0.15 -5.67 -26.89
N PRO A 128 -1.06 -5.19 -27.77
CA PRO A 128 -1.35 -3.76 -27.86
C PRO A 128 -2.02 -3.27 -26.57
N LEU A 129 -1.44 -2.21 -25.97
CA LEU A 129 -1.86 -1.60 -24.69
C LEU A 129 -3.33 -1.14 -24.63
N LEU A 130 -3.99 -1.04 -25.79
CA LEU A 130 -5.38 -0.61 -25.96
C LEU A 130 -6.33 -1.75 -26.38
N SER A 131 -5.89 -3.00 -26.30
CA SER A 131 -6.80 -4.13 -26.52
C SER A 131 -7.89 -4.17 -25.44
N LEU A 132 -9.11 -4.52 -25.84
CA LEU A 132 -10.23 -4.77 -24.92
C LEU A 132 -9.88 -5.81 -23.84
N HIS A 133 -9.03 -6.77 -24.17
CA HIS A 133 -8.53 -7.78 -23.24
C HIS A 133 -7.65 -7.16 -22.14
N PHE A 134 -6.68 -6.32 -22.51
CA PHE A 134 -5.83 -5.62 -21.55
C PHE A 134 -6.66 -4.69 -20.64
N LEU A 135 -7.59 -3.93 -21.22
CA LEU A 135 -8.48 -3.04 -20.45
C LEU A 135 -9.38 -3.82 -19.48
N GLY A 136 -9.91 -4.97 -19.92
CA GLY A 136 -10.73 -5.84 -19.08
C GLY A 136 -9.94 -6.44 -17.92
N GLN A 137 -8.70 -6.90 -18.17
CA GLN A 137 -7.81 -7.39 -17.13
C GLN A 137 -7.44 -6.27 -16.14
N TRP A 138 -7.07 -5.08 -16.64
CA TRP A 138 -6.77 -3.93 -15.80
C TRP A 138 -7.91 -3.58 -14.84
N LEU A 139 -9.14 -3.48 -15.36
CA LEU A 139 -10.34 -3.19 -14.56
C LEU A 139 -10.61 -4.27 -13.50
N LEU A 140 -10.43 -5.54 -13.86
CA LEU A 140 -10.61 -6.65 -12.93
C LEU A 140 -9.59 -6.60 -11.78
N HIS A 141 -8.32 -6.35 -12.11
CA HIS A 141 -7.25 -6.20 -11.12
C HIS A 141 -7.52 -5.03 -10.18
N LEU A 142 -7.94 -3.88 -10.73
CA LEU A 142 -8.28 -2.71 -9.93
C LEU A 142 -9.46 -2.96 -9.00
N LEU A 143 -10.52 -3.56 -9.51
CA LEU A 143 -11.72 -3.83 -8.73
C LEU A 143 -11.39 -4.79 -7.58
N LEU A 144 -10.66 -5.87 -7.87
CA LEU A 144 -10.32 -6.86 -6.87
C LEU A 144 -9.35 -6.32 -5.82
N ALA A 145 -8.31 -5.60 -6.26
CA ALA A 145 -7.35 -4.96 -5.36
C ALA A 145 -8.02 -3.90 -4.47
N THR A 146 -9.00 -3.16 -5.01
CA THR A 146 -9.77 -2.18 -4.24
C THR A 146 -10.66 -2.86 -3.20
N ILE A 147 -11.37 -3.93 -3.57
CA ILE A 147 -12.20 -4.71 -2.63
C ILE A 147 -11.32 -5.25 -1.49
N LEU A 148 -10.20 -5.89 -1.83
CA LEU A 148 -9.25 -6.41 -0.84
C LEU A 148 -8.66 -5.30 0.02
N ALA A 149 -8.30 -4.16 -0.56
CA ALA A 149 -7.82 -3.01 0.19
C ALA A 149 -8.85 -2.54 1.22
N VAL A 150 -10.13 -2.43 0.84
CA VAL A 150 -11.20 -2.04 1.78
C VAL A 150 -11.39 -3.10 2.87
N LEU A 151 -11.43 -4.39 2.51
CA LEU A 151 -11.59 -5.49 3.47
C LEU A 151 -10.42 -5.57 4.46
N LEU A 152 -9.20 -5.35 3.98
CA LEU A 152 -7.98 -5.42 4.79
C LEU A 152 -7.67 -4.11 5.51
N LEU A 153 -8.24 -2.97 5.10
CA LEU A 153 -7.93 -1.67 5.72
C LEU A 153 -8.25 -1.67 7.21
N VAL A 154 -9.44 -2.14 7.60
CA VAL A 154 -9.84 -2.18 9.01
C VAL A 154 -8.89 -3.04 9.85
N PRO A 155 -8.67 -4.32 9.54
CA PRO A 155 -7.77 -5.13 10.37
C PRO A 155 -6.31 -4.65 10.31
N LEU A 156 -5.82 -4.16 9.16
CA LEU A 156 -4.48 -3.55 9.05
C LEU A 156 -4.35 -2.35 9.98
N THR A 157 -5.30 -1.41 9.90
CA THR A 157 -5.28 -0.20 10.71
C THR A 157 -5.37 -0.53 12.21
N LEU A 158 -6.16 -1.54 12.60
CA LEU A 158 -6.23 -2.00 13.99
C LEU A 158 -4.89 -2.57 14.48
N VAL A 159 -4.27 -3.46 13.69
CA VAL A 159 -2.97 -4.06 14.06
C VAL A 159 -1.86 -2.99 14.12
N GLN A 160 -1.84 -2.08 13.16
CA GLN A 160 -0.87 -0.99 13.11
C GLN A 160 -1.07 -0.01 14.26
N ASN A 161 -2.31 0.34 14.58
CA ASN A 161 -2.64 1.19 15.73
C ASN A 161 -2.20 0.53 17.03
N PHE A 162 -2.52 -0.75 17.23
CA PHE A 162 -2.08 -1.49 18.39
C PHE A 162 -0.55 -1.52 18.52
N ALA A 163 0.17 -1.75 17.41
CA ALA A 163 1.63 -1.73 17.40
C ALA A 163 2.20 -0.35 17.76
N MET A 164 1.59 0.72 17.26
CA MET A 164 1.97 2.10 17.59
C MET A 164 1.68 2.46 19.05
N ASP A 165 0.53 2.03 19.57
CA ASP A 165 0.15 2.25 20.97
C ASP A 165 1.14 1.55 21.90
N ARG A 166 1.55 0.32 21.57
CA ARG A 166 2.56 -0.44 22.33
C ARG A 166 3.93 0.22 22.36
N VAL A 167 4.31 0.94 21.31
CA VAL A 167 5.59 1.65 21.21
C VAL A 167 5.50 3.09 21.78
N GLY A 168 4.29 3.54 22.18
CA GLY A 168 4.06 4.86 22.73
C GLY A 168 4.12 5.98 21.68
N VAL A 169 3.76 5.67 20.43
CA VAL A 169 3.57 6.71 19.41
C VAL A 169 2.29 7.46 19.75
N PRO A 170 2.31 8.78 19.96
CA PRO A 170 1.11 9.51 20.34
C PRO A 170 0.02 9.38 19.26
N GLN A 171 -1.24 9.44 19.68
CA GLN A 171 -2.31 9.61 18.73
C GLN A 171 -2.27 11.04 18.14
N PRO A 172 -2.87 11.28 16.96
CA PRO A 172 -2.89 12.61 16.35
C PRO A 172 -3.44 13.70 17.29
N ASP A 173 -4.33 13.30 18.21
CA ASP A 173 -5.05 14.17 19.14
C ASP A 173 -4.21 14.54 20.38
N GLU A 174 -3.16 13.77 20.67
CA GLU A 174 -2.29 13.92 21.84
C GLU A 174 -0.98 14.68 21.50
N ALA A 175 -0.77 15.04 20.23
CA ALA A 175 0.46 15.66 19.74
C ALA A 175 0.47 17.20 19.79
N VAL A 176 -0.41 17.80 20.60
CA VAL A 176 -0.51 19.27 20.82
C VAL A 176 0.56 19.75 21.80
#